data_AF-A0A345RG82-F1
#
_entry.id   AF-A0A345RG82-F1
#
_cell.length_a   1.000
_cell.length_b   1.000
_cell.length_c   1.000
_cell.angle_alpha   90.00
_cell.angle_beta   90.00
_cell.angle_gamma   90.00
#
_symmetry.space_group_name_H-M   'P 1'
#
loop_
_entity.id
_entity.type
_entity.pdbx_description
1 polymer ?
#
loop_
_entity_poly.entity_id
_entity_poly.type
_entity_poly.pdbx_seq_one_letter_code
_entity_poly.pdbx_strand_id
1 'polypeptide(L)' 'MKKLVLAAALTAAASTAFAGTIAEPVIEAPVVVEETTGSSGGIWLPLLLLVIVGAAVAAD' A
#
# COMPACT_ATOMS: atom_id res chain seq x y z
N MET A 1 15.02 11.88 21.53
CA MET A 1 15.60 10.65 20.94
C MET A 1 14.58 9.57 20.60
N LYS A 2 13.52 9.33 21.39
CA LYS A 2 12.46 8.35 21.06
C LYS A 2 11.67 8.62 19.76
N LYS A 3 11.49 9.89 19.36
CA LYS A 3 10.74 10.25 18.15
C LYS A 3 11.45 9.86 16.84
N LEU A 4 12.78 9.89 16.84
CA LEU A 4 13.58 9.49 15.67
C LEU A 4 13.60 7.97 15.50
N VAL A 5 13.60 7.22 16.62
CA VAL A 5 13.51 5.75 16.60
C VAL A 5 12.17 5.30 16.00
N LEU A 6 11.06 5.95 16.38
CA LEU A 6 9.75 5.63 15.82
C LEU A 6 9.63 5.99 14.33
N ALA A 7 10.17 7.15 13.94
CA ALA A 7 10.21 7.55 12.53
C ALA A 7 11.05 6.57 11.68
N ALA A 8 12.20 6.13 12.19
CA ALA A 8 13.04 5.15 11.53
C ALA A 8 12.34 3.79 11.40
N ALA A 9 11.65 3.33 12.46
CA ALA A 9 10.89 2.09 12.44
C ALA A 9 9.74 2.12 11.43
N LEU A 10 8.99 3.23 11.36
CA LEU A 10 7.91 3.41 10.39
C LEU A 10 8.44 3.45 8.95
N THR A 11 9.54 4.16 8.72
CA THR A 11 10.17 4.27 7.39
C THR A 11 10.71 2.92 6.93
N ALA A 12 11.31 2.12 7.83
CA ALA A 12 11.76 0.77 7.53
C ALA A 12 10.60 -0.19 7.28
N ALA A 13 9.47 -0.04 7.98
CA ALA A 13 8.28 -0.85 7.70
C ALA A 13 7.64 -0.49 6.34
N ALA A 14 7.72 0.78 5.92
CA ALA A 14 7.14 1.26 4.67
C ALA A 14 7.96 0.88 3.41
N SER A 15 9.23 0.48 3.55
CA SER A 15 10.12 0.26 2.40
C SER A 15 9.70 -0.90 1.48
N THR A 16 8.81 -1.79 1.93
CA THR A 16 8.27 -2.91 1.13
C THR A 16 6.97 -2.57 0.40
N ALA A 17 6.38 -1.39 0.63
CA ALA A 17 5.12 -0.96 0.01
C ALA A 17 5.30 -0.39 -1.41
N PHE A 18 6.27 -0.89 -2.19
CA PHE A 18 6.56 -0.44 -3.56
C PHE A 18 6.08 -1.50 -4.56
N ALA A 19 5.13 -1.14 -5.43
CA ALA A 19 4.43 -2.07 -6.34
C ALA A 19 5.26 -2.55 -7.55
N GLY A 20 6.60 -2.47 -7.49
CA GLY A 20 7.51 -2.91 -8.55
C GLY A 20 7.27 -2.27 -9.92
N THR A 21 8.06 -2.67 -10.91
CA THR A 21 7.70 -2.52 -12.34
C THR A 21 7.33 -3.89 -12.85
N ILE A 22 6.19 -4.02 -13.54
CA ILE A 22 5.84 -5.26 -14.22
C ILE A 22 6.91 -5.49 -15.29
N ALA A 23 7.63 -6.61 -15.22
CA ALA A 23 8.52 -7.02 -16.29
C ALA A 23 7.69 -7.18 -17.57
N GLU A 24 8.26 -6.83 -18.73
CA GLU A 24 7.55 -6.96 -20.00
C GLU A 24 6.99 -8.38 -20.13
N PRO A 25 5.66 -8.55 -20.21
CA PRO A 25 5.06 -9.87 -20.26
C PRO A 25 5.44 -10.51 -21.61
N VAL A 26 6.02 -11.71 -21.58
CA VAL A 26 6.20 -12.49 -22.81
C VAL A 26 4.82 -12.96 -23.27
N ILE A 27 4.28 -12.32 -24.30
CA ILE A 27 2.94 -12.59 -24.84
C ILE A 27 3.01 -13.81 -25.76
N GLU A 28 2.80 -15.02 -25.24
CA GLU A 28 2.41 -16.18 -26.06
C GLU A 28 0.89 -16.19 -26.18
N ALA A 29 0.36 -15.82 -27.35
CA ALA A 29 -1.06 -15.55 -27.64
C ALA A 29 -2.07 -16.48 -26.92
N PRO A 30 -2.69 -16.02 -25.81
CA PRO A 30 -3.75 -16.76 -25.15
C PRO A 30 -5.04 -15.94 -25.13
N VAL A 31 -6.15 -16.53 -25.60
CA VAL A 31 -7.50 -15.98 -25.37
C VAL A 31 -7.84 -16.19 -23.90
N VAL A 32 -7.31 -15.33 -23.04
CA VAL A 32 -7.58 -15.30 -21.61
C VAL A 32 -8.34 -14.01 -21.36
N VAL A 33 -9.59 -14.15 -20.92
CA VAL A 33 -10.37 -13.04 -20.39
C VAL A 33 -9.54 -12.43 -19.27
N GLU A 34 -9.01 -11.23 -19.52
CA GLU A 34 -8.30 -10.46 -18.52
C GLU A 34 -9.32 -10.11 -17.43
N GLU A 35 -9.36 -10.88 -16.35
CA GLU A 35 -9.94 -10.41 -15.10
C GLU A 35 -9.03 -9.28 -14.61
N THR A 36 -9.33 -8.06 -15.07
CA THR A 36 -8.72 -6.84 -14.56
C THR A 36 -9.12 -6.71 -13.09
N THR A 37 -8.34 -7.31 -12.20
CA THR A 37 -8.41 -6.99 -10.77
C THR A 37 -8.00 -5.53 -10.66
N GLY A 38 -8.98 -4.66 -10.45
CA GLY A 38 -8.77 -3.22 -10.43
C GLY A 38 -7.74 -2.83 -9.38
N SER A 39 -6.77 -2.00 -9.78
CA SER A 39 -5.82 -1.34 -8.88
C SER A 39 -6.48 -0.38 -7.88
N SER A 40 -7.82 -0.31 -7.87
CA SER A 40 -8.64 0.51 -6.98
C SER A 40 -8.85 -0.07 -5.58
N GLY A 41 -8.49 -1.35 -5.33
CA GLY A 41 -8.59 -1.95 -4.00
C GLY A 41 -7.62 -1.34 -2.97
N GLY A 42 -6.50 -0.78 -3.42
CA GLY A 42 -5.44 -0.26 -2.56
C GLY A 42 -5.78 1.02 -1.79
N ILE A 43 -6.86 1.74 -2.15
CA ILE A 43 -7.26 2.99 -1.48
C ILE A 43 -7.96 2.76 -0.12
N TRP A 44 -8.53 1.58 0.08
CA TRP A 44 -9.24 1.25 1.32
C TRP A 44 -8.30 1.21 2.53
N LEU A 45 -7.07 0.72 2.33
CA LEU A 45 -6.07 0.63 3.39
C LEU A 45 -5.62 2.01 3.94
N PRO A 46 -5.21 3.00 3.11
CA PRO A 46 -4.86 4.33 3.59
C PRO A 46 -6.07 5.08 4.16
N LEU A 47 -7.28 4.92 3.60
CA LEU A 47 -8.49 5.53 4.16
C LEU A 47 -8.80 5.00 5.56
N LEU A 48 -8.73 3.69 5.77
CA LEU A 48 -8.94 3.07 7.07
C LEU A 48 -7.88 3.55 8.09
N LEU A 49 -6.62 3.65 7.67
CA LEU A 49 -5.55 4.17 8.52
C LEU A 49 -5.80 5.62 8.93
N LEU A 50 -6.24 6.49 8.00
CA LEU A 50 -6.59 7.88 8.30
C LEU A 50 -7.73 7.99 9.31
N VAL A 51 -8.77 7.14 9.20
CA VAL A 51 -9.88 7.11 10.16
C VAL A 51 -9.40 6.70 11.55
N ILE A 52 -8.55 5.68 11.65
CA ILE A 52 -7.98 5.21 12.93
C ILE A 52 -7.15 6.31 13.59
N VAL A 53 -6.29 6.99 12.81
CA VAL A 53 -5.46 8.10 13.32
C VAL A 53 -6.34 9.27 13.77
N GLY A 54 -7.35 9.65 12.97
CA GLY A 54 -8.28 10.71 13.34
C GLY A 54 -9.07 10.39 14.62
N ALA A 55 -9.54 9.15 14.76
CA ALA A 55 -10.23 8.69 15.96
C ALA A 55 -9.32 8.70 17.19
N ALA A 56 -8.06 8.27 17.05
CA ALA A 56 -7.10 8.32 18.15
C ALA A 56 -6.81 9.76 18.61
N VAL A 57 -6.68 10.71 17.68
CA VAL A 57 -6.49 12.13 18.02
C VAL A 57 -7.72 12.76 18.66
N ALA A 58 -8.93 12.34 18.28
CA ALA A 58 -10.18 12.87 18.83
C ALA A 58 -10.59 12.25 20.18
N ALA A 59 -9.94 11.15 20.59
CA ALA A 59 -10.24 10.41 21.81
C ALA A 59 -9.34 10.79 23.00
N ASP A 60 -8.36 11.66 22.80
CA ASP A 60 -7.55 12.33 23.85
C ASP A 60 -8.22 13.62 24.36
#